data_AF-A0A8H8ND44-F1
#
_entry.id   AF-A0A8H8ND44-F1
#
_cell.length_a   1.000
_cell.length_b   1.000
_cell.length_c   1.000
_cell.angle_alpha   90.00
_cell.angle_beta   90.00
_cell.angle_gamma   90.00
#
_symmetry.space_group_name_H-M   'P 1'
#
loop_
_entity.id
_entity.type
_entity.pdbx_description
1 polymer ?
#
loop_
_entity_poly.entity_id
_entity_poly.type
_entity_poly.pdbx_seq_one_letter_code
_entity_poly.pdbx_strand_id
1 'polypeptide(L)'
;MDVLGFLTKGSMVQTNPAWPFAPYEFVIDYVAETLDPVRPVFGPAYLATKTFAQVNGTQYDLILVPGGMGARPAYVTAGLLSFVKTQTLGLQYLLSVCTGAWVLAQAGVLEGKNATTNKAAFKQIVAETSPGIHWVPKARWVVDGNYWTSSGVAAGQDMAYAFLTHLAGNDFAVKARNTIELHASAQGDDEYAEIYGLV
;
A
#
# COMPACT_ATOMS: atom_id res chain seq x y z
N MET A 1 4.37 -25.22 -22.87
CA MET A 1 5.32 -24.57 -21.93
C MET A 1 4.65 -24.66 -20.58
N ASP A 2 5.13 -25.60 -19.78
CA ASP A 2 4.38 -26.16 -18.67
C ASP A 2 4.48 -25.27 -17.43
N VAL A 3 3.34 -24.82 -16.93
CA VAL A 3 3.24 -24.17 -15.63
C VAL A 3 3.03 -25.28 -14.61
N LEU A 4 4.11 -25.66 -13.91
CA LEU A 4 4.05 -26.54 -12.75
C LEU A 4 3.44 -25.77 -11.58
N GLY A 5 2.20 -26.09 -11.23
CA GLY A 5 1.64 -25.73 -9.93
C GLY A 5 1.22 -27.00 -9.21
N PHE A 6 1.59 -27.17 -7.93
CA PHE A 6 0.79 -27.88 -6.93
C PHE A 6 1.21 -27.45 -5.51
N LEU A 7 0.26 -26.96 -4.72
CA LEU A 7 0.18 -27.24 -3.29
C LEU A 7 -1.26 -27.66 -2.99
N THR A 8 -1.43 -28.90 -2.51
CA THR A 8 -2.73 -29.45 -2.11
C THR A 8 -2.93 -29.27 -0.60
N LYS A 9 -4.15 -29.54 -0.11
CA LYS A 9 -4.64 -29.28 1.27
C LYS A 9 -3.75 -29.84 2.41
N GLY A 10 -2.79 -30.73 2.12
CA GLY A 10 -1.85 -31.30 3.09
C GLY A 10 -0.48 -30.62 3.16
N SER A 11 -0.15 -29.67 2.28
CA SER A 11 1.22 -29.13 2.18
C SER A 11 1.55 -27.99 3.16
N MET A 12 0.58 -27.54 3.98
CA MET A 12 0.73 -26.43 4.94
C MET A 12 0.52 -26.84 6.40
N VAL A 13 0.36 -28.13 6.71
CA VAL A 13 0.21 -28.59 8.10
C VAL A 13 1.51 -29.26 8.55
N GLN A 14 2.57 -28.47 8.59
CA GLN A 14 3.74 -28.68 9.45
C GLN A 14 4.44 -27.33 9.58
N THR A 15 3.91 -26.49 10.47
CA THR A 15 4.59 -25.29 10.94
C THR A 15 5.92 -25.71 11.52
N ASN A 16 7.02 -25.38 10.83
CA ASN A 16 8.36 -25.60 11.34
C ASN A 16 8.54 -24.75 12.61
N PRO A 17 8.76 -25.35 13.79
CA PRO A 17 8.93 -24.61 15.05
C PRO A 17 10.21 -23.76 15.10
N ALA A 18 11.08 -23.81 14.07
CA ALA A 18 12.27 -22.96 13.94
C ALA A 18 12.02 -21.62 13.21
N TRP A 19 10.81 -21.37 12.70
CA TRP A 19 10.47 -20.08 12.09
C TRP A 19 10.16 -19.07 13.19
N PRO A 20 10.74 -17.85 13.18
CA PRO A 20 10.36 -16.81 14.14
C PRO A 20 8.86 -16.56 14.01
N PHE A 21 8.10 -16.81 15.07
CA PHE A 21 6.70 -16.44 15.09
C PHE A 21 6.62 -14.93 14.89
N ALA A 22 5.97 -14.50 13.81
CA ALA A 22 5.57 -13.12 13.69
C ALA A 22 4.69 -12.82 14.91
N PRO A 23 4.89 -11.68 15.61
CA PRO A 23 3.99 -11.30 16.71
C PRO A 23 2.56 -11.02 16.22
N TYR A 24 2.35 -10.99 14.90
CA TYR A 24 1.07 -10.76 14.24
C TYR A 24 0.86 -11.78 13.11
N GLU A 25 -0.37 -12.26 12.98
CA GLU A 25 -0.84 -12.97 11.79
C GLU A 25 -1.60 -12.00 10.90
N PHE A 26 -1.18 -11.87 9.64
CA PHE A 26 -1.90 -11.07 8.64
C PHE A 26 -2.94 -11.94 7.92
N VAL A 27 -4.22 -11.70 8.19
CA VAL A 27 -5.32 -12.23 7.39
C VAL A 27 -5.62 -11.25 6.26
N ILE A 28 -5.25 -11.60 5.02
CA ILE A 28 -5.30 -10.69 3.88
C ILE A 28 -6.56 -10.95 3.05
N ASP A 29 -7.39 -9.92 2.90
CA ASP A 29 -8.44 -9.86 1.88
C ASP A 29 -8.00 -8.96 0.72
N TYR A 30 -8.14 -9.45 -0.51
CA TYR A 30 -8.05 -8.64 -1.72
C TYR A 30 -9.46 -8.19 -2.09
N VAL A 31 -9.76 -6.91 -1.88
CA VAL A 31 -11.12 -6.38 -2.04
C VAL A 31 -11.20 -5.52 -3.31
N ALA A 32 -12.23 -5.75 -4.13
CA ALA A 32 -12.50 -4.97 -5.35
C ALA A 32 -14.00 -4.67 -5.53
N GLU A 33 -14.38 -3.96 -6.60
CA GLU A 33 -15.78 -3.66 -6.92
C GLU A 33 -16.55 -4.94 -7.29
N THR A 34 -15.96 -5.78 -8.14
CA THR A 34 -16.50 -7.08 -8.58
C THR A 34 -15.45 -8.18 -8.38
N LEU A 35 -15.85 -9.44 -8.57
CA LEU A 35 -14.92 -10.59 -8.58
C LEU A 35 -14.30 -10.83 -9.96
N ASP A 36 -14.57 -9.96 -10.93
CA ASP A 36 -13.93 -10.05 -12.24
C ASP A 36 -12.41 -9.82 -12.08
N PRO A 37 -11.57 -10.49 -12.90
CA PRO A 37 -10.14 -10.34 -12.78
C PRO A 37 -9.67 -8.89 -12.96
N VAL A 38 -8.99 -8.36 -11.95
CA VAL A 38 -8.36 -7.03 -12.00
C VAL A 38 -7.07 -7.13 -12.78
N ARG A 39 -7.01 -6.45 -13.93
CA ARG A 39 -5.83 -6.46 -14.81
C ARG A 39 -4.87 -5.33 -14.45
N PRO A 40 -3.66 -5.64 -13.97
CA PRO A 40 -2.62 -4.62 -13.79
C PRO A 40 -2.10 -4.15 -15.16
N VAL A 41 -1.32 -3.06 -15.15
CA VAL A 41 -0.62 -2.57 -16.36
C VAL A 41 0.37 -3.62 -16.88
N PHE A 42 0.99 -4.36 -15.97
CA PHE A 42 1.95 -5.42 -16.28
C PHE A 42 1.65 -6.66 -15.42
N GLY A 43 1.78 -7.84 -16.01
CA GLY A 43 1.64 -9.12 -15.31
C GLY A 43 0.25 -9.76 -15.43
N PRO A 44 0.02 -10.86 -14.69
CA PRO A 44 -1.22 -11.62 -14.74
C PRO A 44 -2.37 -10.84 -14.09
N ALA A 45 -3.60 -11.21 -14.45
CA ALA A 45 -4.77 -10.69 -13.76
C ALA A 45 -4.85 -11.23 -12.32
N TYR A 46 -5.29 -10.38 -11.40
CA TYR A 46 -5.50 -10.73 -9.99
C TYR A 46 -6.98 -11.00 -9.73
N LEU A 47 -7.26 -12.03 -8.93
CA LEU A 47 -8.60 -12.31 -8.45
C LEU A 47 -8.78 -11.69 -7.07
N ALA A 48 -9.79 -10.85 -6.93
CA ALA A 48 -10.24 -10.39 -5.62
C ALA A 48 -10.78 -11.58 -4.82
N THR A 49 -10.56 -11.59 -3.51
CA THR A 49 -11.15 -12.57 -2.60
C THR A 49 -12.55 -12.15 -2.17
N LYS A 50 -12.83 -10.84 -2.13
CA LYS A 50 -14.13 -10.27 -1.73
C LYS A 50 -14.46 -9.01 -2.53
N THR A 51 -15.74 -8.66 -2.58
CA THR A 51 -16.20 -7.37 -3.09
C THR A 51 -16.45 -6.37 -1.97
N PHE A 52 -16.47 -5.06 -2.26
CA PHE A 52 -16.86 -4.02 -1.29
C PHE A 52 -18.23 -4.31 -0.64
N ALA A 53 -19.19 -4.81 -1.42
CA ALA A 53 -20.51 -5.17 -0.91
C ALA A 53 -20.47 -6.34 0.09
N GLN A 54 -19.61 -7.34 -0.14
CA GLN A 54 -19.47 -8.50 0.76
C GLN A 54 -18.84 -8.13 2.10
N VAL A 55 -18.11 -7.01 2.18
CA VAL A 55 -17.42 -6.54 3.38
C VAL A 55 -18.05 -5.27 3.99
N ASN A 56 -19.29 -4.93 3.60
CA ASN A 56 -19.99 -3.69 3.98
C ASN A 56 -20.28 -3.52 5.49
N GLY A 57 -19.81 -4.42 6.35
CA GLY A 57 -19.84 -4.27 7.81
C GLY A 57 -18.55 -4.71 8.49
N THR A 58 -17.52 -5.03 7.72
CA THR A 58 -16.22 -5.45 8.24
C THR A 58 -15.36 -4.22 8.43
N GLN A 59 -14.89 -3.98 9.66
CA GLN A 59 -13.83 -2.99 9.92
C GLN A 59 -12.47 -3.68 9.82
N TYR A 60 -11.63 -3.21 8.90
CA TYR A 60 -10.25 -3.67 8.82
C TYR A 60 -9.36 -2.86 9.78
N ASP A 61 -8.32 -3.50 10.30
CA ASP A 61 -7.28 -2.83 11.09
C ASP A 61 -6.29 -2.06 10.20
N LEU A 62 -6.03 -2.59 9.00
CA LEU A 62 -5.09 -2.03 8.03
C LEU A 62 -5.66 -2.10 6.61
N ILE A 63 -5.49 -1.02 5.86
CA ILE A 63 -5.70 -1.01 4.40
C ILE A 63 -4.45 -0.51 3.71
N LEU A 64 -4.05 -1.20 2.64
CA LEU A 64 -3.00 -0.79 1.72
C LEU A 64 -3.61 -0.47 0.35
N VAL A 65 -3.49 0.78 -0.09
CA VAL A 65 -3.95 1.21 -1.41
C VAL A 65 -2.77 1.28 -2.39
N PRO A 66 -2.67 0.35 -3.36
CA PRO A 66 -1.60 0.38 -4.35
C PRO A 66 -1.83 1.48 -5.39
N GLY A 67 -0.77 1.82 -6.11
CA GLY A 67 -0.82 2.73 -7.26
C GLY A 67 -1.04 2.02 -8.59
N GLY A 68 -0.59 2.69 -9.66
CA GLY A 68 -0.79 2.26 -11.05
C GLY A 68 -1.84 3.09 -11.79
N MET A 69 -2.14 2.69 -13.02
CA MET A 69 -3.08 3.41 -13.89
C MET A 69 -4.51 3.41 -13.33
N GLY A 70 -4.94 2.31 -12.70
CA GLY A 70 -6.27 2.20 -12.10
C GLY A 70 -6.51 3.12 -10.90
N ALA A 71 -5.46 3.70 -10.33
CA ALA A 71 -5.55 4.68 -9.24
C ALA A 71 -5.72 6.13 -9.73
N ARG A 72 -5.75 6.37 -11.04
CA ARG A 72 -5.99 7.71 -11.61
C ARG A 72 -7.50 8.02 -11.60
N PRO A 73 -7.90 9.29 -11.50
CA PRO A 73 -9.31 9.68 -11.32
C PRO A 73 -10.28 9.10 -12.37
N ALA A 74 -9.83 8.93 -13.61
CA ALA A 74 -10.63 8.37 -14.70
C ALA A 74 -11.04 6.88 -14.51
N TYR A 75 -10.38 6.15 -13.61
CA TYR A 75 -10.61 4.71 -13.40
C TYR A 75 -11.10 4.37 -12.00
N VAL A 76 -11.05 5.32 -11.07
CA VAL A 76 -11.42 5.10 -9.66
C VAL A 76 -12.94 5.14 -9.52
N THR A 77 -13.51 4.07 -8.95
CA THR A 77 -14.96 3.97 -8.74
C THR A 77 -15.40 4.72 -7.50
N ALA A 78 -16.65 5.17 -7.49
CA ALA A 78 -17.27 5.73 -6.29
C ALA A 78 -17.31 4.71 -5.13
N GLY A 79 -17.46 3.41 -5.45
CA GLY A 79 -17.41 2.32 -4.49
C GLY A 79 -16.08 2.24 -3.74
N LEU A 80 -14.95 2.31 -4.47
CA LEU A 80 -13.62 2.35 -3.86
C LEU A 80 -13.42 3.58 -2.96
N LEU A 81 -13.81 4.77 -3.43
CA LEU A 81 -13.68 6.01 -2.62
C LEU A 81 -14.50 5.94 -1.34
N SER A 82 -15.75 5.46 -1.43
CA SER A 82 -16.64 5.27 -0.29
C SER A 82 -16.11 4.23 0.69
N PHE A 83 -15.60 3.11 0.18
CA PHE A 83 -15.01 2.06 1.00
C PHE A 83 -13.80 2.59 1.78
N VAL A 84 -12.85 3.24 1.12
CA VAL A 84 -11.67 3.85 1.78
C VAL A 84 -12.12 4.83 2.86
N LYS A 85 -13.00 5.78 2.52
CA LYS A 85 -13.49 6.78 3.46
C LYS A 85 -14.14 6.16 4.68
N THR A 86 -15.00 5.15 4.49
CA THR A 86 -15.70 4.47 5.59
C THR A 86 -14.71 3.76 6.52
N GLN A 87 -13.73 3.07 5.96
CA GLN A 87 -12.75 2.31 6.75
C GLN A 87 -11.88 3.22 7.62
N THR A 88 -11.55 4.44 7.16
CA THR A 88 -10.73 5.38 7.95
C THR A 88 -11.32 5.78 9.31
N LEU A 89 -12.60 5.52 9.55
CA LEU A 89 -13.24 5.78 10.85
C LEU A 89 -12.77 4.83 11.96
N GLY A 90 -12.24 3.64 11.61
CA GLY A 90 -11.78 2.64 12.58
C GLY A 90 -10.43 1.99 12.25
N LEU A 91 -9.74 2.44 11.20
CA LEU A 91 -8.43 1.89 10.80
C LEU A 91 -7.35 2.22 11.83
N GLN A 92 -6.58 1.19 12.21
CA GLN A 92 -5.34 1.40 12.94
C GLN A 92 -4.24 1.95 12.04
N TYR A 93 -4.22 1.55 10.76
CA TYR A 93 -3.24 2.01 9.78
C TYR A 93 -3.81 2.14 8.36
N LEU A 94 -3.49 3.25 7.68
CA LEU A 94 -3.79 3.44 6.27
C LEU A 94 -2.48 3.62 5.50
N LEU A 95 -2.18 2.69 4.61
CA LEU A 95 -0.98 2.70 3.79
C LEU A 95 -1.33 3.00 2.33
N SER A 96 -0.47 3.71 1.62
CA SER A 96 -0.53 3.78 0.16
C SER A 96 0.85 3.83 -0.47
N VAL A 97 0.92 3.33 -1.71
CA VAL A 97 2.13 3.35 -2.52
C VAL A 97 1.82 4.03 -3.84
N CYS A 98 2.74 4.88 -4.31
CA CYS A 98 2.69 5.48 -5.64
C CYS A 98 1.40 6.29 -5.82
N THR A 99 0.71 6.15 -6.95
CA THR A 99 -0.56 6.85 -7.20
C THR A 99 -1.71 6.41 -6.29
N GLY A 100 -1.53 5.43 -5.39
CA GLY A 100 -2.54 5.08 -4.38
C GLY A 100 -2.87 6.26 -3.47
N ALA A 101 -1.91 7.15 -3.21
CA ALA A 101 -2.15 8.40 -2.49
C ALA A 101 -3.15 9.33 -3.21
N TRP A 102 -3.30 9.21 -4.54
CA TRP A 102 -4.30 9.95 -5.29
C TRP A 102 -5.72 9.45 -4.99
N VAL A 103 -5.91 8.14 -4.84
CA VAL A 103 -7.19 7.55 -4.39
C VAL A 103 -7.53 8.07 -3.00
N LEU A 104 -6.55 8.10 -2.09
CA LEU A 104 -6.75 8.63 -0.73
C LEU A 104 -7.12 10.12 -0.75
N ALA A 105 -6.45 10.92 -1.59
CA ALA A 105 -6.76 12.33 -1.76
C ALA A 105 -8.18 12.54 -2.31
N GLN A 106 -8.60 11.75 -3.32
CA GLN A 106 -9.96 11.81 -3.89
C GLN A 106 -11.04 11.33 -2.91
N ALA A 107 -10.71 10.40 -2.01
CA ALA A 107 -11.61 9.99 -0.93
C ALA A 107 -11.75 11.08 0.16
N GLY A 108 -10.93 12.13 0.11
CA GLY A 108 -10.90 13.24 1.06
C GLY A 108 -10.26 12.89 2.40
N VAL A 109 -9.56 11.75 2.50
CA VAL A 109 -9.02 11.26 3.78
C VAL A 109 -7.62 11.80 4.10
N LEU A 110 -7.01 12.55 3.16
CA LEU A 110 -5.71 13.21 3.35
C LEU A 110 -5.82 14.70 3.70
N GLU A 111 -7.02 15.25 3.87
CA GLU A 111 -7.21 16.67 4.20
C GLU A 111 -6.48 17.04 5.51
N GLY A 112 -5.62 18.06 5.46
CA GLY A 112 -4.79 18.49 6.59
C GLY A 112 -3.63 17.56 6.95
N LYS A 113 -3.35 16.52 6.14
CA LYS A 113 -2.29 15.54 6.38
C LYS A 113 -1.04 15.82 5.59
N ASN A 114 0.10 15.44 6.16
CA ASN A 114 1.35 15.31 5.41
C ASN A 114 1.32 14.01 4.60
N ALA A 115 1.64 14.09 3.31
CA ALA A 115 1.63 12.93 2.41
C ALA A 115 2.71 13.04 1.31
N THR A 116 3.08 11.92 0.70
CA THR A 116 3.88 11.89 -0.52
C THR A 116 3.26 10.93 -1.55
N THR A 117 3.73 11.01 -2.78
CA THR A 117 3.37 10.14 -3.89
C THR A 117 4.58 9.98 -4.81
N ASN A 118 4.49 9.11 -5.81
CA ASN A 118 5.59 8.89 -6.75
C ASN A 118 5.93 10.19 -7.50
N LYS A 119 7.24 10.37 -7.78
CA LYS A 119 7.77 11.64 -8.29
C LYS A 119 7.28 11.96 -9.70
N ALA A 120 7.06 10.95 -10.52
CA ALA A 120 6.56 11.09 -11.88
C ALA A 120 5.14 11.68 -11.95
N ALA A 121 4.26 11.31 -11.00
CA ALA A 121 2.89 11.83 -10.94
C ALA A 121 2.71 12.98 -9.94
N PHE A 122 3.76 13.36 -9.20
CA PHE A 122 3.66 14.28 -8.06
C PHE A 122 3.02 15.61 -8.43
N LYS A 123 3.56 16.31 -9.43
CA LYS A 123 3.04 17.62 -9.88
C LYS A 123 1.57 17.55 -10.32
N GLN A 124 1.20 16.47 -11.01
CA GLN A 124 -0.17 16.25 -11.45
C GLN A 124 -1.12 16.04 -10.26
N ILE A 125 -0.75 15.17 -9.33
CA ILE A 125 -1.57 14.87 -8.14
C ILE A 125 -1.76 16.13 -7.30
N VAL A 126 -0.70 16.90 -7.05
CA VAL A 126 -0.78 18.16 -6.29
C VAL A 126 -1.74 19.14 -6.96
N ALA A 127 -1.69 19.27 -8.28
CA ALA A 127 -2.55 20.19 -9.02
C ALA A 127 -4.03 19.76 -9.07
N GLU A 128 -4.30 18.46 -9.00
CA GLU A 128 -5.64 17.87 -9.13
C GLU A 128 -6.27 17.47 -7.79
N THR A 129 -5.67 17.83 -6.66
CA THR A 129 -6.16 17.48 -5.31
C THR A 129 -6.25 18.70 -4.39
N SER A 130 -6.84 18.51 -3.20
CA SER A 130 -7.09 19.60 -2.25
C SER A 130 -5.78 20.33 -1.86
N PRO A 131 -5.78 21.68 -1.84
CA PRO A 131 -4.65 22.45 -1.35
C PRO A 131 -4.42 22.31 0.16
N GLY A 132 -5.38 21.73 0.90
CA GLY A 132 -5.24 21.39 2.32
C GLY A 132 -4.37 20.16 2.58
N ILE A 133 -3.93 19.44 1.55
CA ILE A 133 -2.98 18.32 1.68
C ILE A 133 -1.55 18.87 1.65
N HIS A 134 -0.75 18.53 2.67
CA HIS A 134 0.64 18.94 2.78
C HIS A 134 1.56 17.94 2.07
N TRP A 135 1.71 18.10 0.76
CA TRP A 135 2.54 17.20 -0.05
C TRP A 135 4.05 17.41 0.19
N VAL A 136 4.78 16.36 0.54
CA VAL A 136 6.23 16.36 0.82
C VAL A 136 7.02 15.86 -0.40
N PRO A 137 7.56 16.75 -1.25
CA PRO A 137 8.11 16.38 -2.55
C PRO A 137 9.32 15.45 -2.49
N LYS A 138 10.20 15.60 -1.50
CA LYS A 138 11.46 14.83 -1.40
C LYS A 138 11.33 13.51 -0.66
N ALA A 139 10.23 13.26 0.04
CA ALA A 139 10.16 12.10 0.93
C ALA A 139 10.02 10.78 0.14
N ARG A 140 10.76 9.73 0.51
CA ARG A 140 10.49 8.37 0.02
C ARG A 140 9.16 7.87 0.57
N TRP A 141 8.91 8.12 1.85
CA TRP A 141 7.59 7.95 2.47
C TRP A 141 7.35 9.00 3.56
N VAL A 142 6.09 9.24 3.87
CA VAL A 142 5.64 10.14 4.93
C VAL A 142 4.78 9.35 5.91
N VAL A 143 4.98 9.62 7.21
CA VAL A 143 4.16 9.11 8.30
C VAL A 143 3.50 10.31 8.99
N ASP A 144 2.17 10.36 8.99
CA ASP A 144 1.36 11.35 9.71
C ASP A 144 0.31 10.62 10.56
N GLY A 145 0.65 10.38 11.83
CA GLY A 145 -0.13 9.51 12.70
C GLY A 145 -0.19 8.09 12.14
N ASN A 146 -1.40 7.60 11.87
CA ASN A 146 -1.64 6.29 11.25
C ASN A 146 -1.64 6.29 9.71
N TYR A 147 -1.36 7.43 9.06
CA TYR A 147 -1.31 7.54 7.60
C TYR A 147 0.14 7.38 7.12
N TRP A 148 0.36 6.37 6.28
CA TRP A 148 1.65 6.03 5.71
C TRP A 148 1.54 6.10 4.19
N THR A 149 2.26 7.04 3.57
CA THR A 149 2.22 7.22 2.11
C THR A 149 3.63 7.12 1.55
N SER A 150 3.85 6.35 0.49
CA SER A 150 5.15 6.23 -0.16
C SER A 150 5.15 6.67 -1.62
N SER A 151 6.35 6.97 -2.10
CA SER A 151 6.65 7.35 -3.48
C SER A 151 6.57 6.14 -4.43
N GLY A 152 7.61 5.87 -5.21
CA GLY A 152 7.64 4.76 -6.17
C GLY A 152 7.71 3.37 -5.51
N VAL A 153 7.84 2.34 -6.34
CA VAL A 153 7.85 0.93 -5.92
C VAL A 153 8.95 0.63 -4.90
N ALA A 154 10.19 1.08 -5.16
CA ALA A 154 11.32 0.90 -4.25
C ALA A 154 11.07 1.58 -2.89
N ALA A 155 10.57 2.83 -2.91
CA ALA A 155 10.21 3.54 -1.68
C ALA A 155 9.05 2.86 -0.92
N GLY A 156 8.12 2.19 -1.63
CA GLY A 156 7.08 1.37 -1.02
C GLY A 156 7.62 0.12 -0.31
N GLN A 157 8.66 -0.51 -0.85
CA GLN A 157 9.35 -1.63 -0.19
C GLN A 157 10.07 -1.15 1.07
N ASP A 158 10.77 -0.01 1.00
CA ASP A 158 11.42 0.63 2.16
C ASP A 158 10.38 0.98 3.24
N MET A 159 9.25 1.58 2.83
CA MET A 159 8.15 1.91 3.73
C MET A 159 7.57 0.64 4.38
N ALA A 160 7.42 -0.47 3.65
CA ALA A 160 6.92 -1.72 4.20
C ALA A 160 7.88 -2.29 5.27
N TYR A 161 9.19 -2.20 5.03
CA TYR A 161 10.19 -2.58 6.04
C TYR A 161 10.14 -1.67 7.28
N ALA A 162 10.03 -0.36 7.09
CA ALA A 162 9.87 0.60 8.19
C ALA A 162 8.57 0.36 8.98
N PHE A 163 7.47 0.08 8.27
CA PHE A 163 6.18 -0.24 8.87
C PHE A 163 6.24 -1.54 9.66
N LEU A 164 6.90 -2.58 9.15
CA LEU A 164 7.07 -3.83 9.88
C LEU A 164 7.93 -3.64 11.13
N THR A 165 8.94 -2.78 11.06
CA THR A 165 9.76 -2.40 12.23
C THR A 165 8.90 -1.70 13.28
N HIS A 166 8.02 -0.80 12.86
CA HIS A 166 7.05 -0.11 13.75
C HIS A 166 6.07 -1.09 14.39
N LEU A 167 5.50 -2.02 13.60
CA LEU A 167 4.45 -2.92 14.06
C LEU A 167 4.99 -4.07 14.93
N ALA A 168 6.04 -4.75 14.47
CA ALA A 168 6.52 -6.01 15.00
C ALA A 168 7.88 -5.91 15.73
N GLY A 169 8.47 -4.71 15.78
CA GLY A 169 9.77 -4.48 16.37
C GLY A 169 10.93 -4.79 15.42
N ASN A 170 12.10 -4.23 15.76
CA ASN A 170 13.30 -4.27 14.92
C ASN A 170 13.81 -5.70 14.68
N ASP A 171 13.78 -6.57 15.69
CA ASP A 171 14.35 -7.92 15.59
C ASP A 171 13.62 -8.76 14.52
N PHE A 172 12.29 -8.72 14.53
CA PHE A 172 11.49 -9.40 13.51
C PHE A 172 11.70 -8.77 12.14
N ALA A 173 11.65 -7.43 12.04
CA ALA A 173 11.77 -6.74 10.77
C ALA A 173 13.13 -6.97 10.09
N VAL A 174 14.24 -6.90 10.84
CA VAL A 174 15.59 -7.19 10.33
C VAL A 174 15.69 -8.62 9.83
N LYS A 175 15.13 -9.58 10.57
CA LYS A 175 15.12 -10.98 10.15
C LYS A 175 14.32 -11.16 8.86
N ALA A 176 13.11 -10.61 8.79
CA ALA A 176 12.28 -10.65 7.59
C ALA A 176 13.00 -10.04 6.37
N ARG A 177 13.59 -8.86 6.54
CA ARG A 177 14.38 -8.17 5.50
C ARG A 177 15.54 -9.03 5.01
N ASN A 178 16.32 -9.62 5.93
CA ASN A 178 17.48 -10.44 5.58
C ASN A 178 17.06 -11.76 4.91
N THR A 179 15.93 -12.36 5.29
CA THR A 179 15.41 -13.57 4.65
C THR A 179 15.03 -13.35 3.19
N ILE A 180 14.55 -12.17 2.83
CA ILE A 180 14.23 -11.81 1.44
C ILE A 180 15.35 -11.02 0.75
N GLU A 181 16.49 -10.87 1.42
CA GLU A 181 17.68 -10.15 0.92
C GLU A 181 17.37 -8.71 0.46
N LEU A 182 16.44 -8.04 1.15
CA LEU A 182 16.03 -6.67 0.82
C LEU A 182 17.07 -5.65 1.32
N HIS A 183 17.60 -4.83 0.42
CA HIS A 183 18.30 -3.60 0.78
C HIS A 183 17.28 -2.48 1.01
N ALA A 184 17.33 -1.83 2.18
CA ALA A 184 16.35 -0.80 2.56
C ALA A 184 17.01 0.59 2.73
N SER A 185 16.40 1.61 2.15
CA SER A 185 16.85 3.02 2.22
C SER A 185 16.15 3.81 3.33
N ALA A 186 16.72 4.95 3.75
CA ALA A 186 16.13 5.81 4.77
C ALA A 186 15.04 6.75 4.21
N GLN A 187 14.22 7.33 5.09
CA GLN A 187 13.00 8.08 4.74
C GLN A 187 13.20 9.26 3.79
N GLY A 188 14.32 9.98 3.94
CA GLY A 188 14.61 11.21 3.20
C GLY A 188 15.30 11.01 1.85
N ASP A 189 15.74 9.80 1.51
CA ASP A 189 16.68 9.55 0.41
C ASP A 189 15.95 9.27 -0.92
N ASP A 190 15.05 10.15 -1.35
CA ASP A 190 14.39 10.03 -2.67
C ASP A 190 15.15 10.80 -3.75
N GLU A 191 16.19 10.15 -4.27
CA GLU A 191 17.06 10.68 -5.35
C GLU A 191 16.28 11.05 -6.63
N TYR A 192 15.09 10.48 -6.84
CA TYR A 192 14.27 10.78 -8.02
C TYR A 192 13.62 12.17 -7.93
N ALA A 193 13.55 12.80 -6.76
CA ALA A 193 12.98 14.13 -6.60
C ALA A 193 13.71 15.19 -7.47
N GLU A 194 15.03 15.08 -7.59
CA GLU A 194 15.86 15.94 -8.46
C GLU A 194 15.53 15.76 -9.93
N ILE A 195 15.41 14.51 -10.37
CA ILE A 195 15.12 14.16 -11.77
C ILE A 195 13.80 14.79 -12.24
N TYR A 196 12.81 14.90 -11.35
CA TYR A 196 11.51 15.48 -11.65
C TYR A 196 11.40 16.98 -11.28
N GLY A 197 12.51 17.62 -10.87
CA GLY A 197 12.58 19.04 -10.52
C GLY A 197 11.62 19.38 -9.38
N LEU A 198 11.70 18.62 -8.29
CA LEU A 198 10.93 18.80 -7.06
C LEU A 198 11.76 19.42 -5.93
N VAL A 199 13.02 19.76 -6.22
CA VAL A 199 14.01 20.31 -5.30
C VAL A 199 14.78 21.45 -5.93
#